data_AF-A0A654AW01-F1
#
_entry.id   AF-A0A654AW01-F1
#
_cell.length_a   1.000
_cell.length_b   1.000
_cell.length_c   1.000
_cell.angle_alpha   90.00
_cell.angle_beta   90.00
_cell.angle_gamma   90.00
#
_symmetry.space_group_name_H-M   'P 1'
#
loop_
_entity.id
_entity.type
_entity.pdbx_description
1 polymer ?
#
loop_
_entity_poly.entity_id
_entity_poly.type
_entity_poly.pdbx_seq_one_letter_code
_entity_poly.pdbx_strand_id
1 'polypeptide(L)'
;MFPILGGNHLFVHYDDGLPDAIVVGIAYGGFGPVNKRSIDFNAPDASLTEAQAGAPRFQQFLSGELFPQIERRYRSDPARRILFGQSRGGGFVLWLAYTRPDLFWGHIASNAAFEPGAERYLAMPTARADTHLILSSGTRDRADLRAQALRWAEHWRHRDKPWRWRFVEIEGGTHAANATDAYRAGMRTIFDWKSNP
;
A
#
# COMPACT_ATOMS: atom_id res chain seq x y z
N MET A 1 -4.44 -3.17 12.31
CA MET A 1 -3.72 -4.23 11.56
C MET A 1 -2.36 -4.55 12.15
N PHE A 2 -1.63 -3.59 12.73
CA PHE A 2 -0.25 -3.81 13.19
C PHE A 2 0.00 -5.06 14.06
N PRO A 3 -0.75 -5.34 15.15
CA PRO A 3 -0.47 -6.52 15.95
C PRO A 3 -0.57 -7.85 15.17
N ILE A 4 -1.50 -7.92 14.22
CA ILE A 4 -1.71 -9.12 13.38
C ILE A 4 -0.56 -9.27 12.37
N LEU A 5 -0.16 -8.18 11.71
CA LEU A 5 0.92 -8.24 10.70
C LEU A 5 2.30 -8.48 11.31
N GLY A 6 2.56 -8.00 12.53
CA GLY A 6 3.80 -8.30 13.24
C GLY A 6 3.97 -9.80 13.50
N GLY A 7 2.94 -10.44 14.07
CA GLY A 7 2.94 -11.89 14.26
C GLY A 7 2.92 -12.67 12.94
N ASN A 8 2.18 -12.19 11.94
CA ASN A 8 2.15 -12.83 10.62
C ASN A 8 3.52 -12.76 9.91
N HIS A 9 4.25 -11.64 10.00
CA HIS A 9 5.59 -11.51 9.39
C HIS A 9 6.57 -12.56 9.92
N LEU A 10 6.51 -12.85 11.22
CA LEU A 10 7.32 -13.90 11.84
C LEU A 10 7.08 -15.27 11.18
N PHE A 11 5.81 -15.64 10.95
CA PHE A 11 5.48 -16.93 10.33
C PHE A 11 5.87 -17.00 8.85
N VAL A 12 5.66 -15.93 8.08
CA VAL A 12 6.08 -15.91 6.67
C VAL A 12 7.61 -15.85 6.52
N HIS A 13 8.34 -15.32 7.50
CA HIS A 13 9.81 -15.45 7.53
C HIS A 13 10.21 -16.92 7.64
N TYR A 14 9.62 -17.66 8.59
CA TYR A 14 9.95 -19.08 8.81
C TYR A 14 9.50 -19.98 7.67
N ASP A 15 8.24 -19.85 7.24
CA ASP A 15 7.62 -20.80 6.31
C ASP A 15 7.86 -20.45 4.83
N ASP A 16 7.93 -19.15 4.50
CA ASP A 16 8.15 -18.70 3.12
C ASP A 16 9.57 -18.21 2.84
N GLY A 17 10.46 -18.16 3.84
CA GLY A 17 11.83 -17.70 3.68
C GLY A 17 11.98 -16.21 3.36
N LEU A 18 10.97 -15.39 3.67
CA LEU A 18 11.07 -13.94 3.52
C LEU A 18 12.12 -13.36 4.47
N PRO A 19 12.81 -12.24 4.14
CA PRO A 19 13.79 -11.67 5.04
C PRO A 19 13.17 -11.14 6.34
N ASP A 20 13.99 -11.08 7.40
CA ASP A 20 13.64 -10.36 8.61
C ASP A 20 13.21 -8.93 8.29
N ALA A 21 12.20 -8.43 8.99
CA ALA A 21 11.71 -7.07 8.82
C ALA A 21 11.41 -6.40 10.15
N ILE A 22 11.68 -5.09 10.18
CA ILE A 22 11.15 -4.20 11.21
C ILE A 22 9.74 -3.83 10.77
N VAL A 23 8.72 -4.37 11.45
CA VAL A 23 7.32 -4.01 11.19
C VAL A 23 6.99 -2.74 11.97
N VAL A 24 6.48 -1.72 11.29
CA VAL A 24 6.09 -0.44 11.90
C VAL A 24 4.60 -0.19 11.70
N GLY A 25 3.86 -0.10 12.80
CA GLY A 25 2.45 0.22 12.81
C GLY A 25 2.21 1.70 13.00
N ILE A 26 1.53 2.35 12.04
CA ILE A 26 1.14 3.75 12.16
C ILE A 26 -0.34 3.80 12.56
N ALA A 27 -0.62 4.35 13.74
CA ALA A 27 -1.96 4.35 14.34
C ALA A 27 -2.22 5.61 15.17
N TYR A 28 -3.50 5.88 15.42
CA TYR A 28 -3.98 7.10 16.09
C TYR A 28 -4.40 6.87 17.54
N GLY A 29 -4.00 5.76 18.16
CA GLY A 29 -4.38 5.44 19.55
C GLY A 29 -5.86 5.08 19.79
N GLY A 30 -6.72 5.10 18.76
CA GLY A 30 -8.13 4.70 18.87
C GLY A 30 -8.95 4.83 17.59
N PHE A 31 -10.24 4.49 17.67
CA PHE A 31 -11.22 4.62 16.58
C PHE A 31 -12.12 5.87 16.67
N GLY A 32 -12.01 6.64 17.76
CA GLY A 32 -12.76 7.86 17.97
C GLY A 32 -12.20 9.08 17.22
N PRO A 33 -12.50 10.31 17.67
CA PRO A 33 -12.11 11.57 16.99
C PRO A 33 -10.60 11.77 16.78
N VAL A 34 -9.78 11.06 17.57
CA VAL A 34 -8.32 11.00 17.42
C VAL A 34 -7.90 10.37 16.09
N ASN A 35 -8.73 9.49 15.51
CA ASN A 35 -8.44 8.79 14.27
C ASN A 35 -8.57 9.72 13.06
N LYS A 36 -7.43 10.08 12.45
CA LYS A 36 -7.39 10.96 11.28
C LYS A 36 -7.24 10.22 9.96
N ARG A 37 -7.44 8.89 9.92
CA ARG A 37 -7.30 8.10 8.67
C ARG A 37 -8.19 8.56 7.52
N SER A 38 -9.32 9.19 7.82
CA SER A 38 -10.24 9.73 6.80
C SER A 38 -9.80 11.08 6.25
N ILE A 39 -8.68 11.63 6.74
CA ILE A 39 -8.03 12.85 6.27
C ILE A 39 -6.67 12.45 5.70
N ASP A 40 -5.83 11.78 6.50
CA ASP A 40 -4.44 11.46 6.16
C ASP A 40 -4.28 10.54 4.96
N PHE A 41 -5.30 9.75 4.62
CA PHE A 41 -5.25 8.85 3.46
C PHE A 41 -5.96 9.41 2.23
N ASN A 42 -6.60 10.59 2.31
CA ASN A 42 -7.25 11.18 1.17
C ASN A 42 -6.25 11.98 0.35
N ALA A 43 -6.07 11.54 -0.89
CA ALA A 43 -5.32 12.30 -1.88
C ALA A 43 -6.06 13.60 -2.25
N PRO A 44 -5.34 14.67 -2.65
CA PRO A 44 -5.97 15.91 -3.12
C PRO A 44 -6.91 15.65 -4.29
N ASP A 45 -8.16 16.09 -4.18
CA ASP A 45 -9.20 15.95 -5.21
C ASP A 45 -10.08 17.20 -5.23
N ALA A 46 -10.66 17.54 -6.39
CA ALA A 46 -11.54 18.69 -6.53
C ALA A 46 -12.78 18.62 -5.63
N SER A 47 -13.20 17.41 -5.23
CA SER A 47 -14.31 17.22 -4.29
C SER A 47 -13.94 17.42 -2.82
N LEU A 48 -12.66 17.71 -2.51
CA LEU A 48 -12.17 17.83 -1.14
C LEU A 48 -11.61 19.22 -0.86
N THR A 49 -11.85 19.71 0.35
CA THR A 49 -11.09 20.85 0.88
C THR A 49 -9.65 20.46 1.18
N GLU A 50 -8.75 21.44 1.26
CA GLU A 50 -7.35 21.20 1.66
C GLU A 50 -7.25 20.50 3.03
N ALA A 51 -8.14 20.84 3.96
CA ALA A 51 -8.19 20.22 5.29
C ALA A 51 -8.63 18.75 5.27
N GLN A 52 -9.32 18.30 4.21
CA GLN A 52 -9.76 16.92 4.04
C GLN A 52 -8.80 16.07 3.20
N ALA A 53 -7.89 16.71 2.45
CA ALA A 53 -6.91 16.08 1.58
C ALA A 53 -5.53 15.95 2.28
N GLY A 54 -5.47 15.15 3.34
CA GLY A 54 -4.31 15.07 4.23
C GLY A 54 -3.13 14.26 3.70
N ALA A 55 -3.26 13.52 2.59
CA ALA A 55 -2.20 12.64 2.10
C ALA A 55 -0.83 13.32 1.89
N PRO A 56 -0.72 14.55 1.37
CA PRO A 56 0.57 15.25 1.27
C PRO A 56 1.22 15.51 2.64
N ARG A 57 0.44 15.94 3.64
CA ARG A 57 0.95 16.19 4.99
C ARG A 57 1.37 14.89 5.66
N PHE A 58 0.59 13.82 5.49
CA PHE A 58 0.95 12.51 6.01
C PHE A 58 2.20 11.95 5.33
N GLN A 59 2.37 12.12 4.02
CA GLN A 59 3.61 11.78 3.31
C GLN A 59 4.81 12.56 3.83
N GLN A 60 4.66 13.85 4.12
CA GLN A 60 5.73 14.67 4.70
C GLN A 60 6.12 14.18 6.10
N PHE A 61 5.14 13.84 6.94
CA PHE A 61 5.39 13.18 8.23
C PHE A 61 6.18 11.87 8.05
N LEU A 62 5.82 11.02 7.09
CA LEU A 62 6.54 9.77 6.83
C LEU A 62 8.02 10.03 6.52
N SER A 63 8.30 10.88 5.53
CA SER A 63 9.66 11.10 5.03
C SER A 63 10.50 12.03 5.90
N GLY A 64 9.88 13.04 6.50
CA GLY A 64 10.57 14.09 7.26
C GLY A 64 10.75 13.76 8.74
N GLU A 65 9.89 12.90 9.29
CA GLU A 65 9.88 12.61 10.72
C GLU A 65 10.02 11.11 11.00
N LEU A 66 9.11 10.28 10.47
CA LEU A 66 9.04 8.87 10.86
C LEU A 66 10.26 8.07 10.40
N PHE A 67 10.65 8.14 9.12
CA PHE A 67 11.79 7.37 8.61
C PHE A 67 13.10 7.71 9.32
N PRO A 68 13.47 9.01 9.49
CA PRO A 68 14.66 9.37 10.26
C PRO A 68 14.67 8.82 11.69
N GLN A 69 13.51 8.78 12.36
CA GLN A 69 13.40 8.25 13.73
C GLN A 69 13.62 6.73 13.78
N ILE A 70 13.09 5.99 12.80
CA ILE A 70 13.31 4.54 12.68
C ILE A 70 14.78 4.25 12.41
N GLU A 71 15.37 4.91 11.42
CA GLU A 71 16.74 4.67 10.96
C GLU A 71 17.79 5.05 11.99
N ARG A 72 17.51 6.03 12.85
CA ARG A 72 18.38 6.35 13.98
C ARG A 72 18.35 5.29 15.09
N ARG A 73 17.23 4.59 15.26
CA ARG A 73 17.00 3.67 16.40
C ARG A 73 17.22 2.21 16.04
N TYR A 74 17.00 1.84 14.78
CA TYR A 74 17.04 0.46 14.31
C TYR A 74 17.86 0.37 13.02
N ARG A 75 18.60 -0.73 12.87
CA ARG A 75 19.34 -1.06 11.64
C ARG A 75 18.37 -1.47 10.53
N SER A 76 17.74 -0.48 9.93
CA SER A 76 16.83 -0.61 8.78
C SER A 76 17.56 -0.28 7.48
N ASP A 77 17.04 -0.79 6.35
CA ASP A 77 17.55 -0.50 5.01
C ASP A 77 16.59 0.49 4.29
N PRO A 78 16.99 1.76 4.14
CA PRO A 78 16.23 2.77 3.39
C PRO A 78 15.83 2.35 1.98
N ALA A 79 16.64 1.52 1.32
CA ALA A 79 16.40 1.08 -0.05
C ALA A 79 15.45 -0.11 -0.15
N ARG A 80 14.94 -0.64 0.97
CA ARG A 80 14.02 -1.80 1.01
C ARG A 80 12.76 -1.56 1.83
N ARG A 81 12.32 -0.31 1.98
CA ARG A 81 11.04 0.02 2.63
C ARG A 81 9.87 -0.50 1.80
N ILE A 82 8.91 -1.19 2.45
CA ILE A 82 7.67 -1.65 1.81
C ILE A 82 6.49 -1.05 2.56
N LEU A 83 5.55 -0.44 1.82
CA LEU A 83 4.31 0.08 2.36
C LEU A 83 3.16 -0.89 2.11
N PHE A 84 2.46 -1.29 3.17
CA PHE A 84 1.22 -2.04 3.10
C PHE A 84 0.05 -1.20 3.61
N GLY A 85 -1.06 -1.18 2.88
CA GLY A 85 -2.28 -0.52 3.32
C GLY A 85 -3.52 -1.22 2.81
N GLN A 86 -4.57 -1.19 3.63
CA GLN A 86 -5.86 -1.83 3.36
C GLN A 86 -6.96 -0.76 3.23
N SER A 87 -7.93 -0.95 2.32
CA SER A 87 -9.08 -0.05 2.16
C SER A 87 -8.62 1.38 1.84
N ARG A 88 -9.03 2.40 2.61
CA ARG A 88 -8.50 3.78 2.50
C ARG A 88 -6.97 3.84 2.55
N GLY A 89 -6.34 3.01 3.39
CA GLY A 89 -4.88 2.91 3.43
C GLY A 89 -4.29 2.37 2.13
N GLY A 90 -5.00 1.47 1.44
CA GLY A 90 -4.63 0.99 0.10
C GLY A 90 -4.71 2.09 -0.95
N GLY A 91 -5.71 2.97 -0.86
CA GLY A 91 -5.81 4.17 -1.70
C GLY A 91 -4.62 5.12 -1.50
N PHE A 92 -4.19 5.32 -0.25
CA PHE A 92 -2.97 6.07 0.06
C PHE A 92 -1.70 5.40 -0.47
N VAL A 93 -1.59 4.07 -0.39
CA VAL A 93 -0.47 3.31 -1.01
C VAL A 93 -0.42 3.54 -2.51
N LEU A 94 -1.56 3.45 -3.20
CA LEU A 94 -1.64 3.75 -4.63
C LEU A 94 -1.21 5.20 -4.91
N TRP A 95 -1.69 6.16 -4.11
CA TRP A 95 -1.33 7.56 -4.30
C TRP A 95 0.19 7.79 -4.15
N LEU A 96 0.83 7.17 -3.17
CA LEU A 96 2.29 7.24 -3.03
C LEU A 96 3.04 6.58 -4.18
N ALA A 97 2.59 5.42 -4.65
CA ALA A 97 3.18 4.76 -5.81
C ALA A 97 3.14 5.65 -7.07
N TYR A 98 2.12 6.51 -7.18
CA TYR A 98 1.96 7.42 -8.33
C TYR A 98 2.72 8.74 -8.19
N THR A 99 2.88 9.25 -6.96
CA THR A 99 3.37 10.61 -6.72
C THR A 99 4.77 10.66 -6.13
N ARG A 100 5.14 9.69 -5.29
CA ARG A 100 6.42 9.58 -4.58
C ARG A 100 6.89 8.13 -4.49
N PRO A 101 7.00 7.41 -5.63
CA PRO A 101 7.41 6.00 -5.65
C PRO A 101 8.81 5.81 -5.06
N ASP A 102 9.67 6.83 -5.10
CA ASP A 102 11.02 6.83 -4.55
C ASP A 102 11.08 6.56 -3.03
N LEU A 103 9.99 6.81 -2.29
CA LEU A 103 9.96 6.63 -0.84
C LEU A 103 9.92 5.16 -0.41
N PHE A 104 9.45 4.27 -1.29
CA PHE A 104 9.29 2.85 -0.99
C PHE A 104 9.75 1.99 -2.16
N TRP A 105 10.51 0.94 -1.84
CA TRP A 105 10.90 -0.09 -2.79
C TRP A 105 9.70 -0.95 -3.25
N GLY A 106 8.70 -1.10 -2.38
CA GLY A 106 7.48 -1.86 -2.68
C GLY A 106 6.21 -1.27 -2.09
N HIS A 107 5.11 -1.40 -2.82
CA HIS A 107 3.79 -0.87 -2.50
C HIS A 107 2.78 -2.01 -2.58
N ILE A 108 2.10 -2.32 -1.48
CA ILE A 108 1.05 -3.34 -1.43
C ILE A 108 -0.26 -2.68 -1.04
N ALA A 109 -1.09 -2.40 -2.05
CA ALA A 109 -2.43 -1.86 -1.90
C ALA A 109 -3.43 -3.02 -1.82
N SER A 110 -4.09 -3.20 -0.68
CA SER A 110 -5.05 -4.28 -0.45
C SER A 110 -6.47 -3.74 -0.36
N ASN A 111 -7.39 -4.32 -1.14
CA ASN A 111 -8.81 -3.96 -1.15
C ASN A 111 -8.99 -2.43 -1.21
N ALA A 112 -8.21 -1.78 -2.09
CA ALA A 112 -8.00 -0.34 -2.04
C ALA A 112 -9.29 0.45 -2.30
N ALA A 113 -9.45 1.56 -1.57
CA ALA A 113 -10.45 2.56 -1.90
C ALA A 113 -9.87 3.53 -2.93
N PHE A 114 -10.46 3.60 -4.12
CA PHE A 114 -10.02 4.51 -5.18
C PHE A 114 -10.67 5.89 -5.09
N GLU A 115 -11.74 6.03 -4.31
CA GLU A 115 -12.45 7.30 -4.14
C GLU A 115 -11.93 8.12 -2.95
N PRO A 116 -11.95 9.47 -3.06
CA PRO A 116 -12.38 10.23 -4.24
C PRO A 116 -11.33 10.26 -5.36
N GLY A 117 -11.81 10.36 -6.60
CA GLY A 117 -10.97 10.65 -7.76
C GLY A 117 -10.33 9.42 -8.39
N ALA A 118 -11.09 8.32 -8.50
CA ALA A 118 -10.59 7.04 -9.03
C ALA A 118 -9.90 7.15 -10.41
N GLU A 119 -10.37 8.05 -11.27
CA GLU A 119 -9.81 8.29 -12.61
C GLU A 119 -8.33 8.70 -12.59
N ARG A 120 -7.83 9.31 -11.49
CA ARG A 120 -6.41 9.67 -11.36
C ARG A 120 -5.50 8.46 -11.52
N TYR A 121 -5.97 7.28 -11.11
CA TYR A 121 -5.18 6.06 -11.12
C TYR A 121 -5.18 5.37 -12.49
N LEU A 122 -5.92 5.91 -13.47
CA LEU A 122 -5.87 5.52 -14.88
C LEU A 122 -5.00 6.46 -15.72
N ALA A 123 -4.56 7.59 -15.15
CA ALA A 123 -3.60 8.48 -15.78
C ALA A 123 -2.15 8.00 -15.57
N MET A 124 -1.23 8.46 -16.42
CA MET A 124 0.19 8.20 -16.22
C MET A 124 0.70 8.79 -14.90
N PRO A 125 1.61 8.10 -14.21
CA PRO A 125 2.10 8.54 -12.90
C PRO A 125 2.93 9.80 -13.03
N THR A 126 2.85 10.70 -12.04
CA THR A 126 3.57 11.97 -12.07
C THR A 126 5.05 11.84 -11.72
N ALA A 127 5.45 10.72 -11.11
CA ALA A 127 6.83 10.38 -10.80
C ALA A 127 7.14 8.94 -11.27
N ARG A 128 8.39 8.69 -11.65
CA ARG A 128 8.86 7.37 -12.12
C ARG A 128 10.05 6.92 -11.25
N ALA A 129 9.98 5.69 -10.76
CA ALA A 129 11.08 4.99 -10.11
C ALA A 129 10.89 3.49 -10.31
N ASP A 130 11.98 2.73 -10.48
CA ASP A 130 11.92 1.26 -10.61
C ASP A 130 11.48 0.63 -9.28
N THR A 131 10.17 0.48 -9.13
CA THR A 131 9.51 0.08 -7.89
C THR A 131 8.50 -1.01 -8.15
N HIS A 132 8.09 -1.66 -7.06
CA HIS A 132 7.15 -2.75 -7.08
C HIS A 132 5.76 -2.31 -6.63
N LEU A 133 4.73 -2.64 -7.40
CA LEU A 133 3.34 -2.34 -7.08
C LEU A 133 2.46 -3.60 -7.11
N ILE A 134 1.93 -3.97 -5.95
CA ILE A 134 0.92 -5.03 -5.81
C ILE A 134 -0.42 -4.36 -5.54
N LEU A 135 -1.39 -4.65 -6.40
CA LEU A 135 -2.80 -4.42 -6.09
C LEU A 135 -3.44 -5.77 -5.78
N SER A 136 -3.96 -5.93 -4.56
CA SER A 136 -4.70 -7.12 -4.18
C SER A 136 -6.18 -6.83 -3.95
N SER A 137 -7.03 -7.79 -4.30
CA SER A 137 -8.48 -7.70 -4.14
C SER A 137 -9.07 -9.06 -3.75
N GLY A 138 -9.88 -9.08 -2.69
CA GLY A 138 -10.67 -10.26 -2.33
C GLY A 138 -11.78 -10.53 -3.33
N THR A 139 -11.99 -11.78 -3.74
CA THR A 139 -13.03 -12.13 -4.73
C THR A 139 -14.45 -11.90 -4.20
N ARG A 140 -14.62 -11.82 -2.88
CA ARG A 140 -15.86 -11.46 -2.16
C ARG A 140 -15.76 -10.12 -1.42
N ASP A 141 -14.88 -9.22 -1.86
CA ASP A 141 -14.86 -7.84 -1.37
C ASP A 141 -16.16 -7.10 -1.78
N ARG A 142 -16.35 -5.88 -1.26
CA ARG A 142 -17.45 -5.01 -1.67
C ARG A 142 -17.42 -4.79 -3.19
N ALA A 143 -18.59 -4.89 -3.82
CA ALA A 143 -18.73 -4.89 -5.27
C ALA A 143 -18.15 -3.62 -5.93
N ASP A 144 -18.31 -2.46 -5.28
CA ASP A 144 -17.78 -1.17 -5.75
C ASP A 144 -16.24 -1.17 -5.81
N LEU A 145 -15.59 -1.56 -4.72
CA LEU A 145 -14.12 -1.61 -4.61
C LEU A 145 -13.52 -2.68 -5.51
N ARG A 146 -14.16 -3.85 -5.56
CA ARG A 146 -13.77 -4.96 -6.43
C ARG A 146 -13.81 -4.56 -7.90
N ALA A 147 -14.88 -3.89 -8.34
CA ALA A 147 -15.01 -3.40 -9.71
C ALA A 147 -13.93 -2.36 -10.05
N GLN A 148 -13.62 -1.44 -9.13
CA GLN A 148 -12.54 -0.47 -9.32
C GLN A 148 -11.17 -1.14 -9.44
N ALA A 149 -10.87 -2.12 -8.58
CA ALA A 149 -9.62 -2.86 -8.62
C ALA A 149 -9.45 -3.63 -9.95
N LEU A 150 -10.51 -4.28 -10.43
CA LEU A 150 -10.52 -4.96 -11.74
C LEU A 150 -10.32 -3.99 -12.90
N ARG A 151 -11.03 -2.85 -12.88
CA ARG A 151 -10.87 -1.80 -13.91
C ARG A 151 -9.43 -1.28 -13.96
N TRP A 152 -8.83 -1.02 -12.80
CA TRP A 152 -7.43 -0.59 -12.72
C TRP A 152 -6.48 -1.66 -13.25
N ALA A 153 -6.65 -2.91 -12.83
CA ALA A 153 -5.79 -4.01 -13.27
C ALA A 153 -5.85 -4.23 -14.79
N GLU A 154 -7.06 -4.18 -15.35
CA GLU A 154 -7.25 -4.32 -16.79
C GLU A 154 -6.68 -3.13 -17.57
N HIS A 155 -6.89 -1.91 -17.07
CA HIS A 155 -6.29 -0.73 -17.66
C HIS A 155 -4.77 -0.88 -17.76
N TRP A 156 -4.09 -1.28 -16.68
CA TRP A 156 -2.64 -1.36 -16.72
C TRP A 156 -2.09 -2.61 -17.37
N ARG A 157 -2.89 -3.68 -17.59
CA ARG A 157 -2.42 -5.00 -18.06
C ARG A 157 -1.45 -4.93 -19.25
N HIS A 158 -1.83 -4.20 -20.29
CA HIS A 158 -1.13 -4.13 -21.58
C HIS A 158 -0.45 -2.79 -21.87
N ARG A 159 -0.37 -1.90 -20.87
CA ARG A 159 0.25 -0.58 -21.02
C ARG A 159 1.67 -0.57 -20.46
N ASP A 160 2.52 0.26 -21.07
CA ASP A 160 3.80 0.64 -20.46
C ASP A 160 3.52 1.37 -19.13
N LYS A 161 4.33 1.10 -18.12
CA LYS A 161 4.12 1.64 -16.76
C LYS A 161 5.45 1.68 -16.02
N PRO A 162 5.62 2.65 -15.09
CA PRO A 162 6.91 2.89 -14.46
C PRO A 162 7.24 1.95 -13.31
N TRP A 163 6.42 0.92 -13.07
CA TRP A 163 6.60 -0.06 -11.99
C TRP A 163 6.50 -1.49 -12.51
N ARG A 164 7.23 -2.38 -11.86
CA ARG A 164 6.91 -3.82 -11.89
C ARG A 164 5.66 -4.03 -11.06
N TRP A 165 4.67 -4.74 -11.60
CA TRP A 165 3.39 -4.87 -10.91
C TRP A 165 2.77 -6.25 -11.05
N ARG A 166 1.87 -6.56 -10.13
CA ARG A 166 0.99 -7.72 -10.20
C ARG A 166 -0.37 -7.39 -9.57
N PHE A 167 -1.43 -7.85 -10.23
CA PHE A 167 -2.74 -7.96 -9.62
C PHE A 167 -2.87 -9.31 -8.95
N VAL A 168 -3.28 -9.33 -7.67
CA VAL A 168 -3.41 -10.54 -6.86
C VAL A 168 -4.84 -10.68 -6.37
N GLU A 169 -5.48 -11.78 -6.72
CA GLU A 169 -6.82 -12.09 -6.25
C GLU A 169 -6.73 -13.00 -5.02
N ILE A 170 -7.41 -12.62 -3.95
CA ILE A 170 -7.52 -13.46 -2.76
C ILE A 170 -8.84 -14.21 -2.86
N GLU A 171 -8.76 -15.48 -3.26
CA GLU A 171 -9.93 -16.34 -3.45
C GLU A 171 -10.72 -16.48 -2.14
N GLY A 172 -12.04 -16.36 -2.21
CA GLY A 172 -12.92 -16.27 -1.05
C GLY A 172 -12.71 -15.05 -0.14
N GLY A 173 -11.74 -14.18 -0.46
CA GLY A 173 -11.33 -13.07 0.38
C GLY A 173 -12.39 -11.97 0.51
N THR A 174 -12.51 -11.39 1.70
CA THR A 174 -13.47 -10.32 2.03
C THR A 174 -12.75 -9.00 2.31
N HIS A 175 -13.50 -7.92 2.55
CA HIS A 175 -12.95 -6.57 2.67
C HIS A 175 -11.83 -6.43 3.72
N ALA A 176 -11.98 -7.07 4.88
CA ALA A 176 -11.07 -6.87 6.02
C ALA A 176 -10.43 -8.14 6.57
N ALA A 177 -11.05 -9.31 6.41
CA ALA A 177 -10.60 -10.52 7.08
C ALA A 177 -9.31 -11.12 6.49
N ASN A 178 -8.90 -10.69 5.29
CA ASN A 178 -7.83 -11.32 4.52
C ASN A 178 -6.61 -10.40 4.29
N ALA A 179 -6.41 -9.42 5.17
CA ALA A 179 -5.27 -8.51 5.07
C ALA A 179 -3.91 -9.24 5.19
N THR A 180 -3.84 -10.32 5.97
CA THR A 180 -2.64 -11.18 6.09
C THR A 180 -2.37 -11.97 4.81
N ASP A 181 -3.42 -12.47 4.14
CA ASP A 181 -3.26 -13.18 2.87
C ASP A 181 -2.74 -12.25 1.78
N ALA A 182 -3.31 -11.03 1.71
CA ALA A 182 -2.85 -9.98 0.82
C ALA A 182 -1.41 -9.55 1.12
N TYR A 183 -1.05 -9.40 2.39
CA TYR A 183 0.31 -9.08 2.82
C TYR A 183 1.30 -10.18 2.39
N ARG A 184 1.03 -11.43 2.76
CA ARG A 184 1.87 -12.59 2.41
C ARG A 184 2.06 -12.70 0.90
N ALA A 185 0.98 -12.67 0.12
CA ALA A 185 1.04 -12.80 -1.33
C ALA A 185 1.81 -11.65 -1.99
N GLY A 186 1.61 -10.41 -1.50
CA GLY A 186 2.33 -9.23 -1.98
C GLY A 186 3.82 -9.30 -1.66
N MET A 187 4.18 -9.65 -0.44
CA MET A 187 5.58 -9.80 -0.02
C MET A 187 6.29 -10.88 -0.84
N ARG A 188 5.71 -12.08 -0.95
CA ARG A 188 6.25 -13.16 -1.79
C ARG A 188 6.49 -12.70 -3.21
N THR A 189 5.49 -12.07 -3.84
CA THR A 189 5.64 -11.56 -5.21
C THR A 189 6.80 -10.57 -5.34
N ILE A 190 6.91 -9.62 -4.41
CA ILE A 190 7.95 -8.59 -4.42
C ILE A 190 9.35 -9.20 -4.32
N PHE A 191 9.52 -10.22 -3.47
CA PHE A 191 10.82 -10.86 -3.28
C PHE A 191 11.13 -11.94 -4.33
N ASP A 192 10.12 -12.59 -4.92
CA ASP A 192 10.29 -13.53 -6.03
C ASP A 192 10.81 -12.84 -7.30
N TRP A 193 10.48 -11.55 -7.50
CA TRP A 193 11.03 -10.77 -8.62
C TRP A 193 12.55 -10.55 -8.54
N LYS A 194 13.18 -10.80 -7.39
CA LYS A 194 14.63 -10.79 -7.24
C LYS A 194 15.28 -12.12 -7.65
N SER A 195 14.50 -13.19 -7.83
CA SER A 195 15.00 -14.55 -8.09
C SER A 195 15.30 -14.83 -9.56
N ASN A 196 14.99 -13.91 -10.48
CA ASN A 196 15.45 -14.00 -11.86
C ASN A 196 16.59 -13.00 -12.11
N PRO A 197 17.84 -13.47 -12.26
CA PRO A 197 18.94 -12.64 -12.74
C PRO A 197 18.72 -12.12 -14.16
#